data_AF-A0A6A4W8T0-F1
#
_entry.id   AF-A0A6A4W8T0-F1
#
_cell.length_a   1.000
_cell.length_b   1.000
_cell.length_c   1.000
_cell.angle_alpha   90.00
_cell.angle_beta   90.00
_cell.angle_gamma   90.00
#
_symmetry.space_group_name_H-M   'P 1'
#
loop_
_entity.id
_entity.type
_entity.pdbx_description
1 polymer ?
#
loop_
_entity_poly.entity_id
_entity_poly.type
_entity_poly.pdbx_seq_one_letter_code
_entity_poly.pdbx_strand_id
1 'polypeptide(L)'
;MVEGPEVTEPRWPGRYWGLSVSLQGQAADTISHLADLGRTVTLLEIYDCSDLTAGTLEPLTRCPRLKRLTLSGGVPDTGSLEPLTRCPELRWLTLSGGVPDAVLDSLSSCPGLEYLTLGDRQRPAETAFTAAAVTRLVKSCRKLWVLYLHCTADTTRAVLTALKETDLGRDSFGRSRIICLNVPEELYRQLKRQEGGGVKVWEWED
;
A
#
# COMPACT_ATOMS: atom_id res chain seq x y z
N MET A 1 -4.84 -7.44 36.21
CA MET A 1 -5.59 -6.62 35.24
C MET A 1 -4.86 -6.74 33.94
N VAL A 2 -5.41 -7.47 32.97
CA VAL A 2 -4.87 -7.50 31.61
C VAL A 2 -5.42 -6.24 30.95
N GLU A 3 -4.57 -5.25 30.75
CA GLU A 3 -4.92 -4.07 29.96
C GLU A 3 -5.31 -4.56 28.56
N GLY A 4 -6.51 -4.19 28.10
CA GLY A 4 -6.92 -4.46 26.73
C GLY A 4 -5.99 -3.74 25.75
N PRO A 5 -5.85 -4.23 24.51
CA PRO A 5 -4.98 -3.60 23.52
C PRO A 5 -5.36 -2.13 23.37
N GLU A 6 -4.35 -1.26 23.47
CA GLU A 6 -4.49 0.19 23.41
C GLU A 6 -5.11 0.57 22.06
N VAL A 7 -6.33 1.13 22.09
CA VAL A 7 -7.01 1.62 20.88
C VAL A 7 -6.33 2.92 20.48
N THR A 8 -5.29 2.80 19.66
CA THR A 8 -4.57 3.93 19.08
C THR A 8 -5.44 4.59 18.01
N GLU A 9 -5.44 5.92 17.97
CA GLU A 9 -6.16 6.67 16.92
C GLU A 9 -5.72 6.18 15.53
N PRO A 10 -6.64 6.11 14.55
CA PRO A 10 -6.31 5.65 13.21
C PRO A 10 -5.23 6.56 12.62
N ARG A 11 -4.08 5.96 12.27
CA ARG A 11 -2.93 6.68 11.70
C ARG A 11 -3.19 7.26 10.29
N TRP A 12 -4.41 7.08 9.74
CA TRP A 12 -4.77 7.42 8.37
C TRP A 12 -6.06 8.27 8.29
N PRO A 13 -6.19 9.11 7.25
CA PRO A 13 -7.42 9.82 6.92
C PRO A 13 -8.56 8.83 6.64
N GLY A 14 -9.51 8.74 7.56
CA GLY A 14 -10.88 8.52 7.12
C GLY A 14 -11.78 7.67 8.00
N ARG A 15 -13.02 8.16 8.02
CA ARG A 15 -14.22 7.53 8.56
C ARG A 15 -14.53 6.24 7.79
N TYR A 16 -14.10 5.08 8.27
CA TYR A 16 -14.49 3.81 7.66
C TYR A 16 -14.87 2.75 8.69
N TRP A 17 -16.04 2.15 8.49
CA TRP A 17 -16.56 1.05 9.28
C TRP A 17 -15.92 -0.26 8.78
N GLY A 18 -14.92 -0.75 9.48
CA GLY A 18 -14.20 -1.99 9.18
C GLY A 18 -13.58 -2.58 10.44
N LEU A 19 -13.25 -3.87 10.41
CA LEU A 19 -12.59 -4.53 11.53
C LEU A 19 -11.11 -4.10 11.56
N SER A 20 -10.78 -3.08 12.35
CA SER A 20 -9.38 -2.75 12.63
C SER A 20 -8.85 -3.75 13.68
N VAL A 21 -7.73 -4.40 13.40
CA VAL A 21 -7.13 -5.41 14.29
C VAL A 21 -5.67 -5.04 14.50
N SER A 22 -5.40 -4.12 15.42
CA SER A 22 -4.02 -3.81 15.78
C SER A 22 -3.39 -5.03 16.46
N LEU A 23 -2.39 -5.61 15.80
CA LEU A 23 -1.58 -6.69 16.35
C LEU A 23 -0.25 -6.11 16.80
N GLN A 24 0.21 -6.46 17.99
CA GLN A 24 1.58 -6.22 18.43
C GLN A 24 2.18 -7.61 18.69
N GLY A 25 3.16 -8.03 17.89
CA GLY A 25 3.79 -9.37 18.00
C GLY A 25 3.49 -10.33 16.83
N GLN A 26 3.27 -11.63 17.11
CA GLN A 26 3.07 -12.65 16.07
C GLN A 26 1.70 -12.53 15.37
N ALA A 27 1.72 -12.22 14.08
CA ALA A 27 0.49 -12.02 13.30
C ALA A 27 -0.16 -13.30 12.75
N ALA A 28 0.58 -14.43 12.67
CA ALA A 28 0.13 -15.65 11.97
C ALA A 28 -1.13 -16.28 12.58
N ASP A 29 -1.19 -16.40 13.91
CA ASP A 29 -2.33 -17.01 14.59
C ASP A 29 -3.59 -16.16 14.43
N THR A 30 -3.46 -14.84 14.56
CA THR A 30 -4.60 -13.93 14.44
C THR A 30 -5.12 -13.85 13.01
N ILE A 31 -4.23 -13.81 12.01
CA ILE A 31 -4.65 -13.84 10.59
C ILE A 31 -5.37 -15.16 10.26
N SER A 32 -4.94 -16.27 10.86
CA SER A 32 -5.62 -17.57 10.73
C SER A 32 -7.03 -17.53 11.33
N HIS A 33 -7.20 -16.98 12.54
CA HIS A 33 -8.52 -16.80 13.15
C HIS A 33 -9.42 -15.84 12.37
N LEU A 34 -8.86 -14.78 11.76
CA LEU A 34 -9.59 -13.86 10.89
C LEU A 34 -10.04 -14.51 9.59
N ALA A 35 -9.24 -15.44 9.05
CA ALA A 35 -9.62 -16.23 7.88
C ALA A 35 -10.82 -17.14 8.15
N ASP A 36 -10.97 -17.64 9.38
CA ASP A 36 -12.15 -18.40 9.80
C ASP A 36 -13.40 -17.51 9.92
N LEU A 37 -13.22 -16.21 10.15
CA LEU A 37 -14.27 -15.19 10.06
C LEU A 37 -14.54 -14.73 8.61
N GLY A 38 -13.86 -15.31 7.62
CA GLY A 38 -13.56 -14.81 6.26
C GLY A 38 -14.68 -14.24 5.37
N ARG A 39 -15.93 -14.12 5.82
CA ARG A 39 -17.03 -13.47 5.08
C ARG A 39 -17.31 -12.02 5.50
N THR A 40 -16.79 -11.54 6.63
CA THR A 40 -17.10 -10.20 7.15
C THR A 40 -15.93 -9.21 7.05
N VAL A 41 -14.70 -9.70 6.92
CA VAL A 41 -13.52 -8.83 6.93
C VAL A 41 -13.39 -8.12 5.57
N THR A 42 -13.67 -6.81 5.57
CA THR A 42 -13.50 -5.94 4.40
C THR A 42 -12.30 -5.01 4.51
N LEU A 43 -11.83 -4.77 5.73
CA LEU A 43 -10.69 -3.94 6.07
C LEU A 43 -9.90 -4.73 7.12
N LEU A 44 -8.59 -4.76 6.96
CA LEU A 44 -7.66 -5.32 7.91
C LEU A 44 -6.46 -4.39 8.02
N GLU A 45 -6.07 -4.05 9.24
CA GLU A 45 -4.88 -3.26 9.50
C GLU A 45 -4.01 -4.04 10.46
N ILE A 46 -2.74 -4.26 10.12
CA ILE A 46 -1.77 -4.99 10.91
C ILE A 46 -0.58 -4.04 11.11
N TYR A 47 -0.25 -3.77 12.37
CA TYR A 47 0.84 -2.88 12.76
C TYR A 47 1.95 -3.67 13.46
N ASP A 48 3.12 -3.06 13.59
CA ASP A 48 4.24 -3.51 14.44
C ASP A 48 4.57 -5.01 14.40
N CYS A 49 4.40 -5.63 13.23
CA CYS A 49 4.70 -7.05 13.03
C CYS A 49 6.13 -7.18 12.49
N SER A 50 7.00 -7.88 13.24
CA SER A 50 8.37 -8.20 12.80
C SER A 50 8.42 -9.41 11.84
N ASP A 51 7.40 -10.27 11.85
CA ASP A 51 7.44 -11.60 11.23
C ASP A 51 6.46 -11.73 10.04
N LEU A 52 6.32 -10.66 9.24
CA LEU A 52 5.47 -10.67 8.04
C LEU A 52 6.12 -11.49 6.92
N THR A 53 5.70 -12.75 6.79
CA THR A 53 6.10 -13.65 5.70
C THR A 53 4.91 -13.97 4.78
N ALA A 54 5.18 -14.55 3.61
CA ALA A 54 4.11 -15.05 2.73
C ALA A 54 3.19 -16.05 3.44
N GLY A 55 3.74 -16.93 4.28
CA GLY A 55 2.96 -17.90 5.06
C GLY A 55 2.01 -17.23 6.06
N THR A 56 2.42 -16.10 6.64
CA THR A 56 1.59 -15.28 7.53
C THR A 56 0.37 -14.68 6.81
N LEU A 57 0.47 -14.42 5.51
CA LEU A 57 -0.60 -13.81 4.70
C LEU A 57 -1.47 -14.83 3.94
N GLU A 58 -1.06 -16.10 3.84
CA GLU A 58 -1.83 -17.15 3.15
C GLU A 58 -3.29 -17.27 3.63
N PRO A 59 -3.62 -17.15 4.93
CA PRO A 59 -5.01 -17.20 5.37
C PRO A 59 -5.87 -16.05 4.81
N LEU A 60 -5.29 -14.91 4.43
CA LEU A 60 -6.04 -13.79 3.83
C LEU A 60 -6.67 -14.15 2.48
N THR A 61 -6.14 -15.16 1.78
CA THR A 61 -6.75 -15.70 0.54
C THR A 61 -8.16 -16.25 0.78
N ARG A 62 -8.50 -16.58 2.03
CA ARG A 62 -9.83 -17.04 2.44
C ARG A 62 -10.79 -15.90 2.81
N CYS A 63 -10.36 -14.64 2.68
CA CYS A 63 -11.16 -13.44 2.91
C CYS A 63 -11.59 -12.81 1.56
N PRO A 64 -12.56 -13.38 0.81
CA PRO A 64 -12.92 -12.91 -0.53
C PRO A 64 -13.44 -11.47 -0.59
N ARG A 65 -13.85 -10.90 0.56
CA ARG A 65 -14.38 -9.54 0.67
C ARG A 65 -13.35 -8.51 1.15
N LEU A 66 -12.10 -8.92 1.35
CA LEU A 66 -11.04 -8.02 1.77
C LEU A 66 -10.79 -6.96 0.69
N LYS A 67 -11.09 -5.71 1.01
CA LYS A 67 -10.94 -4.56 0.12
C LYS A 67 -9.74 -3.71 0.48
N ARG A 68 -9.44 -3.60 1.78
CA ARG A 68 -8.40 -2.74 2.34
C ARG A 68 -7.47 -3.56 3.22
N LEU A 69 -6.17 -3.45 2.98
CA LEU A 69 -5.15 -4.05 3.80
C LEU A 69 -4.08 -3.00 4.14
N THR A 70 -3.80 -2.84 5.43
CA THR A 70 -2.64 -2.08 5.91
C THR A 70 -1.67 -3.04 6.55
N LEU A 71 -0.41 -3.01 6.11
CA LEU A 71 0.70 -3.73 6.71
C LEU A 71 1.77 -2.71 7.11
N SER A 72 2.03 -2.62 8.42
CA SER A 72 3.06 -1.79 9.01
C SER A 72 3.91 -2.68 9.92
N GLY A 73 5.23 -2.64 9.76
CA GLY A 73 6.12 -3.57 10.44
C GLY A 73 7.56 -3.45 9.94
N GLY A 74 8.53 -3.91 10.75
CA GLY A 74 9.94 -3.93 10.38
C GLY A 74 10.17 -4.71 9.07
N VAL A 75 11.25 -4.37 8.36
CA VAL A 75 11.63 -4.87 7.02
C VAL A 75 11.14 -6.30 6.81
N PRO A 76 10.11 -6.56 5.97
CA PRO A 76 9.70 -7.91 5.66
C PRO A 76 10.91 -8.61 5.04
N ASP A 77 11.50 -9.51 5.80
CA ASP A 77 12.62 -10.33 5.37
C ASP A 77 12.07 -11.26 4.27
N THR A 78 12.13 -10.79 3.02
CA THR A 78 11.75 -11.53 1.82
C THR A 78 10.35 -12.18 1.84
N GLY A 79 9.34 -11.49 2.38
CA GLY A 79 7.94 -11.95 2.30
C GLY A 79 7.33 -11.60 0.95
N SER A 80 7.07 -12.58 0.07
CA SER A 80 6.26 -12.34 -1.12
C SER A 80 4.84 -11.96 -0.70
N LEU A 81 4.29 -10.90 -1.31
CA LEU A 81 2.86 -10.56 -1.19
C LEU A 81 2.00 -11.35 -2.17
N GLU A 82 2.49 -12.52 -2.61
CA GLU A 82 1.82 -13.40 -3.55
C GLU A 82 0.39 -13.79 -3.09
N PRO A 83 0.12 -14.07 -1.80
CA PRO A 83 -1.25 -14.35 -1.34
C PRO A 83 -2.24 -13.20 -1.65
N LEU A 84 -1.77 -11.95 -1.69
CA LEU A 84 -2.64 -10.79 -1.99
C LEU A 84 -3.13 -10.79 -3.44
N THR A 85 -2.39 -11.42 -4.37
CA THR A 85 -2.80 -11.57 -5.78
C THR A 85 -4.07 -12.42 -5.91
N ARG A 86 -4.34 -13.26 -4.91
CA ARG A 86 -5.52 -14.14 -4.83
C ARG A 86 -6.69 -13.49 -4.09
N CYS A 87 -6.57 -12.23 -3.65
CA CYS A 87 -7.65 -11.47 -3.03
C CYS A 87 -8.42 -10.66 -4.10
N PRO A 88 -9.59 -11.13 -4.59
CA PRO A 88 -10.21 -10.58 -5.78
C PRO A 88 -10.81 -9.18 -5.59
N GLU A 89 -11.16 -8.82 -4.35
CA GLU A 89 -11.74 -7.52 -4.01
C GLU A 89 -10.72 -6.51 -3.46
N LEU A 90 -9.44 -6.87 -3.35
CA LEU A 90 -8.42 -5.99 -2.79
C LEU A 90 -8.16 -4.79 -3.71
N ARG A 91 -8.39 -3.59 -3.18
CA ARG A 91 -8.32 -2.32 -3.92
C ARG A 91 -7.42 -1.30 -3.25
N TRP A 92 -7.31 -1.33 -1.92
CA TRP A 92 -6.43 -0.46 -1.15
C TRP A 92 -5.38 -1.29 -0.45
N LEU A 93 -4.12 -0.95 -0.68
CA LEU A 93 -2.99 -1.52 0.03
C LEU A 93 -2.13 -0.41 0.60
N THR A 94 -1.82 -0.51 1.88
CA THR A 94 -0.89 0.37 2.56
C THR A 94 0.27 -0.46 3.08
N LEU A 95 1.48 -0.10 2.70
CA LEU A 95 2.72 -0.69 3.18
C LEU A 95 3.57 0.40 3.82
N SER A 96 4.00 0.20 5.06
CA SER A 96 4.97 1.08 5.71
C SER A 96 6.10 0.28 6.39
N GLY A 97 7.29 0.88 6.43
CA GLY A 97 8.54 0.21 6.75
C GLY A 97 9.48 0.12 5.54
N GLY A 98 10.52 -0.73 5.62
CA GLY A 98 11.46 -0.95 4.53
C GLY A 98 10.86 -1.87 3.46
N VAL A 99 10.23 -1.30 2.43
CA VAL A 99 9.62 -2.05 1.32
C VAL A 99 10.67 -2.25 0.21
N PRO A 100 11.21 -3.47 -0.01
CA PRO A 100 12.16 -3.71 -1.10
C PRO A 100 11.46 -3.87 -2.46
N ASP A 101 12.22 -3.74 -3.54
CA ASP A 101 11.73 -3.92 -4.93
C ASP A 101 10.99 -5.26 -5.13
N ALA A 102 11.44 -6.33 -4.49
CA ALA A 102 10.81 -7.66 -4.59
C ALA A 102 9.35 -7.68 -4.10
N VAL A 103 9.02 -6.86 -3.10
CA VAL A 103 7.65 -6.71 -2.58
C VAL A 103 6.78 -5.98 -3.62
N LEU A 104 7.31 -4.92 -4.23
CA LEU A 104 6.60 -4.19 -5.30
C LEU A 104 6.41 -5.06 -6.54
N ASP A 105 7.40 -5.86 -6.91
CA ASP A 105 7.30 -6.77 -8.05
C ASP A 105 6.24 -7.86 -7.79
N SER A 106 6.09 -8.35 -6.55
CA SER A 106 5.00 -9.28 -6.19
C SER A 106 3.61 -8.66 -6.38
N LEU A 107 3.47 -7.37 -6.04
CA LEU A 107 2.21 -6.63 -6.19
C LEU A 107 1.83 -6.33 -7.64
N SER A 108 2.77 -6.44 -8.59
CA SER A 108 2.49 -6.26 -10.02
C SER A 108 1.44 -7.25 -10.55
N SER A 109 1.24 -8.36 -9.84
CA SER A 109 0.25 -9.40 -10.14
C SER A 109 -1.10 -9.19 -9.45
N CYS A 110 -1.34 -8.04 -8.81
CA CYS A 110 -2.62 -7.70 -8.16
C CYS A 110 -3.54 -6.92 -9.14
N PRO A 111 -4.46 -7.57 -9.88
CA PRO A 111 -5.23 -6.92 -10.94
C PRO A 111 -6.29 -5.93 -10.42
N GLY A 112 -6.64 -6.01 -9.13
CA GLY A 112 -7.67 -5.22 -8.47
C GLY A 112 -7.18 -3.92 -7.83
N LEU A 113 -5.86 -3.71 -7.73
CA LEU A 113 -5.31 -2.63 -6.92
C LEU A 113 -5.61 -1.27 -7.55
N GLU A 114 -6.32 -0.41 -6.81
CA GLU A 114 -6.75 0.93 -7.22
C GLU A 114 -5.96 2.03 -6.49
N TYR A 115 -5.54 1.74 -5.25
CA TYR A 115 -4.84 2.65 -4.34
C TYR A 115 -3.66 1.94 -3.69
N LEU A 116 -2.49 2.54 -3.75
CA LEU A 116 -1.29 2.08 -3.07
C LEU A 116 -0.71 3.19 -2.21
N THR A 117 -0.37 2.87 -0.96
CA THR A 117 0.35 3.76 -0.05
C THR A 117 1.68 3.13 0.31
N LEU A 118 2.78 3.87 0.11
CA LEU A 118 4.14 3.48 0.51
C LEU A 118 4.67 4.49 1.54
N GLY A 119 4.89 4.02 2.77
CA GLY A 119 5.28 4.85 3.94
C GLY A 119 4.08 5.27 4.78
N ASP A 120 4.32 5.67 6.04
CA ASP A 120 3.31 6.10 7.04
C ASP A 120 3.73 7.43 7.68
N ARG A 121 2.77 8.26 8.11
CA ARG A 121 3.00 9.55 8.77
C ARG A 121 3.95 9.48 9.95
N GLN A 122 4.00 8.35 10.66
CA GLN A 122 4.92 8.15 11.79
C GLN A 122 6.27 7.52 11.41
N ARG A 123 6.37 6.87 10.24
CA ARG A 123 7.60 6.27 9.72
C ARG A 123 7.70 6.47 8.21
N PRO A 124 8.63 7.32 7.74
CA PRO A 124 8.99 7.35 6.32
C PRO A 124 9.28 5.92 5.86
N ALA A 125 8.85 5.55 4.65
CA ALA A 125 9.35 4.31 4.06
C ALA A 125 10.88 4.40 4.03
N GLU A 126 11.54 3.48 4.73
CA GLU A 126 12.97 3.32 4.60
C GLU A 126 13.23 2.97 3.14
N THR A 127 14.10 3.71 2.46
CA THR A 127 14.22 3.77 0.99
C THR A 127 14.82 2.49 0.40
N ALA A 128 14.14 1.37 0.56
CA ALA A 128 14.52 0.06 0.07
C ALA A 128 13.98 -0.24 -1.34
N PHE A 129 13.13 0.63 -1.89
CA PHE A 129 12.60 0.51 -3.26
C PHE A 129 13.11 1.59 -4.23
N THR A 130 13.12 1.24 -5.51
CA THR A 130 13.54 2.10 -6.62
C THR A 130 12.34 2.66 -7.39
N ALA A 131 12.56 3.80 -8.05
CA ALA A 131 11.57 4.38 -8.96
C ALA A 131 11.17 3.41 -10.09
N ALA A 132 12.10 2.56 -10.54
CA ALA A 132 11.86 1.58 -11.58
C ALA A 132 10.88 0.47 -11.13
N ALA A 133 10.94 0.04 -9.86
CA ALA A 133 9.97 -0.93 -9.34
C ALA A 133 8.56 -0.34 -9.27
N VAL A 134 8.43 0.93 -8.85
CA VAL A 134 7.14 1.63 -8.85
C VAL A 134 6.57 1.78 -10.26
N THR A 135 7.39 2.13 -11.27
CA THR A 135 6.90 2.24 -12.64
C THR A 135 6.47 0.89 -13.21
N ARG A 136 7.21 -0.20 -12.94
CA ARG A 136 6.78 -1.56 -13.31
C ARG A 136 5.42 -1.90 -12.70
N LEU A 137 5.26 -1.66 -11.40
CA LEU A 137 4.01 -1.89 -10.69
C LEU A 137 2.85 -1.07 -11.29
N VAL A 138 3.05 0.22 -11.55
CA VAL A 138 2.02 1.06 -12.17
C VAL A 138 1.64 0.56 -13.57
N LYS A 139 2.60 0.08 -14.37
CA LYS A 139 2.32 -0.49 -15.70
C LYS A 139 1.51 -1.78 -15.62
N SER A 140 1.81 -2.65 -14.67
CA SER A 140 1.13 -3.95 -14.50
C SER A 140 -0.26 -3.78 -13.87
N CYS A 141 -0.38 -3.00 -12.80
CA CYS A 141 -1.63 -2.76 -12.09
C CYS A 141 -2.48 -1.72 -12.83
N ARG A 142 -3.17 -2.11 -13.91
CA ARG A 142 -3.91 -1.18 -14.80
C ARG A 142 -5.02 -0.38 -14.11
N LYS A 143 -5.54 -0.84 -12.97
CA LYS A 143 -6.57 -0.14 -12.18
C LYS A 143 -5.99 0.87 -11.20
N LEU A 144 -4.67 0.86 -10.96
CA LEU A 144 -4.04 1.77 -10.00
C LEU A 144 -4.12 3.20 -10.54
N TRP A 145 -4.71 4.10 -9.78
CA TRP A 145 -4.81 5.50 -10.18
C TRP A 145 -4.46 6.46 -9.05
N VAL A 146 -4.33 5.98 -7.81
CA VAL A 146 -3.84 6.75 -6.68
C VAL A 146 -2.62 6.09 -6.06
N LEU A 147 -1.56 6.86 -5.88
CA LEU A 147 -0.33 6.47 -5.21
C LEU A 147 -0.03 7.49 -4.12
N TYR A 148 0.08 7.06 -2.88
CA TYR A 148 0.55 7.87 -1.77
C TYR A 148 2.01 7.50 -1.49
N LEU A 149 2.91 8.49 -1.52
CA LEU A 149 4.33 8.30 -1.22
C LEU A 149 4.74 9.15 -0.04
N HIS A 150 5.13 8.49 1.05
CA HIS A 150 5.86 9.11 2.15
C HIS A 150 7.26 8.47 2.23
N CYS A 151 8.18 9.01 1.44
CA CYS A 151 9.58 8.62 1.43
C CYS A 151 10.47 9.87 1.33
N THR A 152 11.78 9.68 1.17
CA THR A 152 12.72 10.81 1.02
C THR A 152 12.37 11.66 -0.21
N ALA A 153 12.76 12.94 -0.15
CA ALA A 153 12.57 13.87 -1.26
C ALA A 153 13.19 13.35 -2.57
N ASP A 154 14.38 12.76 -2.50
CA ASP A 154 15.09 12.23 -3.67
C ASP A 154 14.36 11.04 -4.30
N THR A 155 13.89 10.08 -3.50
CA THR A 155 13.11 8.95 -4.00
C THR A 155 11.79 9.41 -4.59
N THR A 156 11.10 10.34 -3.92
CA THR A 156 9.83 10.89 -4.42
C THR A 156 10.03 11.59 -5.77
N ARG A 157 11.10 12.37 -5.92
CA ARG A 157 11.46 13.03 -7.18
C ARG A 157 11.80 12.02 -8.27
N ALA A 158 12.57 10.98 -7.94
CA ALA A 158 12.92 9.93 -8.87
C ALA A 158 11.68 9.19 -9.37
N VAL A 159 10.74 8.85 -8.48
CA VAL A 159 9.47 8.22 -8.84
C VAL A 159 8.62 9.14 -9.72
N LEU A 160 8.50 10.42 -9.38
CA LEU A 160 7.75 11.38 -10.19
C LEU A 160 8.33 11.47 -11.61
N THR A 161 9.64 11.62 -11.75
CA THR A 161 10.30 11.69 -13.07
C THR A 161 10.08 10.39 -13.86
N ALA A 162 10.30 9.24 -13.22
CA ALA A 162 10.13 7.95 -13.88
C ALA A 162 8.68 7.70 -14.31
N LEU A 163 7.68 8.12 -13.51
CA LEU A 163 6.27 8.01 -13.87
C LEU A 163 5.89 8.91 -15.05
N LYS A 164 6.50 10.10 -15.17
CA LYS A 164 6.26 11.01 -16.29
C LYS A 164 6.84 10.50 -17.61
N GLU A 165 7.98 9.81 -17.55
CA GLU A 165 8.63 9.18 -18.70
C GLU A 165 7.99 7.85 -19.06
N THR A 166 7.20 7.28 -18.15
CA THR A 166 6.51 6.01 -18.36
C THR A 166 5.26 6.22 -19.20
N ASP A 167 5.11 5.42 -20.27
CA ASP A 167 3.83 5.28 -20.95
C ASP A 167 2.84 4.52 -20.05
N LEU A 168 1.98 5.29 -19.37
CA LEU A 168 0.90 4.79 -18.51
C LEU A 168 -0.21 4.09 -19.32
N GLY A 169 -0.23 4.27 -20.63
CA GLY A 169 -1.24 3.74 -21.54
C GLY A 169 -2.60 4.41 -21.36
N ARG A 170 -3.65 3.65 -21.72
CA ARG A 170 -5.05 4.09 -21.62
C ARG A 170 -5.77 3.36 -20.51
N ASP A 171 -6.73 4.04 -19.90
CA ASP A 171 -7.66 3.45 -18.95
C ASP A 171 -8.74 2.59 -19.66
N SER A 172 -9.63 1.99 -18.88
CA SER A 172 -10.74 1.17 -19.38
C SER A 172 -11.73 1.95 -20.27
N PHE A 173 -11.69 3.28 -20.26
CA PHE A 173 -12.51 4.18 -21.06
C PHE A 173 -11.77 4.73 -22.28
N GLY A 174 -10.55 4.24 -22.56
CA GLY A 174 -9.73 4.67 -23.68
C GLY A 174 -9.09 6.05 -23.51
N ARG A 175 -9.17 6.66 -22.32
CA ARG A 175 -8.52 7.96 -22.02
C ARG A 175 -7.08 7.72 -21.57
N SER A 176 -6.23 8.72 -21.73
CA SER A 176 -4.88 8.66 -21.15
C SER A 176 -5.01 8.44 -19.65
N ARG A 177 -4.38 7.36 -19.16
CA ARG A 177 -4.42 7.02 -17.75
C ARG A 177 -3.71 8.09 -16.94
N ILE A 178 -4.33 8.48 -15.82
CA ILE A 178 -3.76 9.47 -14.89
C ILE A 178 -3.43 8.78 -13.58
N ILE A 179 -2.23 9.04 -13.06
CA ILE A 179 -1.83 8.67 -11.70
C ILE A 179 -1.86 9.93 -10.83
N CYS A 180 -2.67 9.89 -9.77
CA CYS A 180 -2.68 10.86 -8.70
C CYS A 180 -1.61 10.47 -7.67
N LEU A 181 -0.48 11.17 -7.72
CA LEU A 181 0.61 11.04 -6.76
C LEU A 181 0.38 11.99 -5.59
N ASN A 182 0.06 11.45 -4.42
CA ASN A 182 -0.11 12.19 -3.18
C ASN A 182 1.19 12.15 -2.38
N VAL A 183 1.64 13.32 -1.94
CA VAL A 183 2.89 13.50 -1.20
C VAL A 183 2.65 14.41 0.01
N PRO A 184 3.50 14.33 1.05
CA PRO A 184 3.44 15.26 2.19
C PRO A 184 3.49 16.72 1.75
N GLU A 185 2.89 17.61 2.55
CA GLU A 185 2.78 19.05 2.26
C GLU A 185 4.15 19.66 1.91
N GLU A 186 5.21 19.25 2.60
CA GLU A 186 6.58 19.75 2.43
C GLU A 186 7.11 19.51 1.00
N LEU A 187 6.75 18.37 0.41
CA LEU A 187 7.12 17.99 -0.94
C LEU A 187 6.11 18.49 -1.98
N TYR A 188 4.83 18.58 -1.61
CA TYR A 188 3.76 18.97 -2.52
C TYR A 188 4.08 20.30 -3.21
N ARG A 189 4.43 21.35 -2.47
CA ARG A 189 4.69 22.68 -3.06
C ARG A 189 5.85 22.67 -4.06
N GLN A 190 6.84 21.80 -3.86
CA GLN A 190 8.01 21.66 -4.72
C GLN A 190 7.73 20.81 -5.97
N LEU A 191 6.94 19.76 -5.81
CA LEU A 191 6.65 18.77 -6.85
C LEU A 191 5.43 19.14 -7.69
N LYS A 192 4.52 19.97 -7.17
CA LYS A 192 3.32 20.42 -7.90
C LYS A 192 3.66 21.07 -9.24
N ARG A 193 4.72 21.89 -9.28
CA ARG A 193 5.22 22.52 -10.51
C ARG A 193 5.82 21.53 -11.51
N GLN A 194 6.08 20.30 -11.09
CA GLN A 194 6.68 19.24 -11.89
C GLN A 194 5.64 18.22 -12.38
N GLU A 195 4.35 18.42 -12.12
CA GLU A 195 3.28 17.57 -12.65
C GLU A 195 3.23 17.57 -14.19
N GLY A 196 2.62 16.54 -14.78
CA GLY A 196 2.60 16.34 -16.24
C GLY A 196 2.81 14.87 -16.61
N GLY A 197 2.86 14.56 -17.92
CA GLY A 197 3.10 13.18 -18.38
C GLY A 197 2.06 12.16 -17.92
N GLY A 198 0.83 12.59 -17.61
CA GLY A 198 -0.20 11.71 -17.03
C GLY A 198 -0.09 11.54 -15.50
N VAL A 199 0.79 12.28 -14.83
CA VAL A 199 0.90 12.29 -13.36
C VAL A 199 0.38 13.62 -12.82
N LYS A 200 -0.58 13.56 -11.90
CA LYS A 200 -1.07 14.71 -11.12
C LYS A 200 -0.53 14.63 -9.71
N VAL A 201 0.07 15.72 -9.23
CA VAL A 201 0.58 15.77 -7.86
C VAL A 201 -0.47 16.42 -6.97
N TRP A 202 -0.78 15.76 -5.85
CA TRP A 202 -1.74 16.22 -4.84
C TRP A 202 -1.08 16.27 -3.48
N GLU A 203 -1.61 17.13 -2.63
CA GLU A 203 -1.26 17.17 -1.22
C GLU A 203 -1.96 16.03 -0.51
N TRP A 204 -1.24 15.36 0.38
CA TRP A 204 -1.81 14.32 1.22
C TRP A 204 -2.63 14.94 2.37
N GLU A 205 -3.89 15.28 2.08
CA GLU A 205 -4.83 15.83 3.06
C GLU A 205 -5.35 14.78 4.08
N ASP A 206 -5.64 15.25 5.29
CA ASP A 206 -6.10 14.52 6.49
C ASP A 206 -7.56 14.05 6.50
#